data_AF-A0A7K6JX64-F1
#
_entry.id   AF-A0A7K6JX64-F1
#
_cell.length_a   1.000
_cell.length_b   1.000
_cell.length_c   1.000
_cell.angle_alpha   90.00
_cell.angle_beta   90.00
_cell.angle_gamma   90.00
#
_symmetry.space_group_name_H-M   'P 1'
#
loop_
_entity.id
_entity.type
_entity.pdbx_description
1 polymer ?
#
loop_
_entity_poly.entity_id
_entity_poly.type
_entity_poly.pdbx_seq_one_letter_code
_entity_poly.pdbx_strand_id
1 'polypeptide(L)' 'ELPPEPVPNYEGDEEFLRRVHHVLLEVEVLEGSLQCPDSGRRFPISKGVPNMLLTEDEA' A
#
# COMPACT_ATOMS: atom_id res chain seq x y z
N GLU A 1 15.97 -4.27 4.70
CA GLU A 1 15.07 -4.86 3.69
C GLU A 1 14.12 -5.83 4.38
N LEU A 2 12.87 -5.91 3.91
CA LEU A 2 11.89 -6.88 4.40
C LEU A 2 12.01 -8.19 3.60
N PRO A 3 11.87 -9.37 4.23
CA PRO A 3 11.81 -10.63 3.51
C PRO A 3 10.57 -10.66 2.58
N PRO A 4 10.63 -11.41 1.47
CA PRO A 4 9.51 -11.50 0.52
C PRO A 4 8.29 -12.21 1.11
N GLU A 5 8.49 -13.06 2.11
CA GLU A 5 7.43 -13.80 2.81
C GLU A 5 7.70 -13.77 4.32
N PRO A 6 6.66 -13.81 5.18
CA PRO A 6 6.84 -13.91 6.62
C PRO A 6 7.54 -15.22 6.98
N VAL A 7 8.52 -15.14 7.88
CA VAL A 7 9.19 -16.34 8.41
C VAL A 7 8.26 -17.08 9.40
N PRO A 8 8.39 -18.41 9.58
CA PRO A 8 7.64 -19.11 10.61
C PRO A 8 7.87 -18.50 12.00
N ASN A 9 6.79 -18.35 12.79
CA ASN A 9 6.81 -17.74 14.13
C ASN A 9 7.27 -16.26 14.14
N TYR A 10 7.05 -15.50 13.07
CA TYR A 10 7.37 -14.07 13.01
C TYR A 10 6.67 -13.24 14.10
N GLU A 11 5.58 -13.75 14.68
CA GLU A 11 4.85 -13.10 15.76
C GLU A 11 5.71 -12.92 17.02
N GLY A 12 6.72 -13.76 17.21
CA GLY A 12 7.71 -13.64 18.28
C GLY A 12 8.94 -12.80 17.91
N ASP A 13 9.06 -12.38 16.66
CA ASP A 13 10.19 -11.60 16.15
C ASP A 13 9.86 -10.10 16.21
N GLU A 14 10.13 -9.48 17.36
CA GLU A 14 9.87 -8.05 17.58
C GLU A 14 10.63 -7.15 16.59
N GLU A 15 11.83 -7.55 16.17
CA GLU A 15 12.62 -6.76 15.23
C GLU A 15 11.96 -6.75 13.84
N PHE A 16 11.50 -7.90 13.37
CA PHE A 16 10.71 -8.00 12.16
C PHE A 16 9.42 -7.18 12.26
N LEU A 17 8.67 -7.31 13.35
CA LEU A 17 7.41 -6.59 13.56
C LEU A 17 7.61 -5.07 13.55
N ARG A 18 8.68 -4.55 14.17
CA ARG A 18 9.01 -3.11 14.14
C ARG A 18 9.31 -2.61 12.73
N ARG A 19 10.03 -3.40 11.92
CA ARG A 19 10.32 -3.04 10.52
C ARG A 19 9.04 -3.02 9.67
N VAL A 20 8.15 -3.98 9.87
CA VAL A 20 6.85 -4.04 9.18
C VAL A 20 5.96 -2.87 9.59
N HIS A 21 5.90 -2.57 10.89
CA HIS A 21 5.18 -1.41 11.43
C HIS A 21 5.61 -0.11 10.74
N HIS A 22 6.92 0.13 10.65
CA HIS A 22 7.46 1.30 9.97
C HIS A 22 6.95 1.42 8.52
N VAL A 23 7.09 0.36 7.71
CA VAL A 23 6.74 0.41 6.29
C VAL A 23 5.22 0.52 6.07
N LEU A 24 4.41 -0.16 6.88
CA LEU A 24 2.95 -0.18 6.70
C LEU A 24 2.22 1.02 7.31
N LEU A 25 2.75 1.60 8.38
CA LEU A 25 2.02 2.59 9.20
C LEU A 25 2.73 3.94 9.30
N GLU A 26 4.05 4.00 9.10
CA GLU A 26 4.82 5.24 9.24
C GLU A 26 5.27 5.83 7.90
N VAL A 27 5.03 5.13 6.79
CA VAL A 27 5.33 5.60 5.43
C VAL A 27 4.05 5.97 4.71
N GLU A 28 3.94 7.24 4.31
CA GLU A 28 2.76 7.79 3.65
C GLU A 28 3.06 8.23 2.21
N VAL A 29 2.13 7.97 1.28
CA VAL A 29 2.19 8.46 -0.10
C VAL A 29 1.35 9.73 -0.21
N LEU A 30 2.00 10.90 -0.26
CA LEU A 30 1.28 12.18 -0.32
C LEU A 30 0.70 12.50 -1.71
N GLU A 31 1.46 12.21 -2.77
CA GLU A 31 1.07 12.44 -4.16
C GLU A 31 1.46 11.22 -5.00
N GLY A 32 0.57 10.74 -5.87
CA GLY A 32 0.83 9.54 -6.67
C GLY A 32 -0.41 8.99 -7.37
N SER A 33 -0.37 7.71 -7.77
CA SER A 33 -1.54 7.02 -8.32
C SER A 33 -1.50 5.52 -8.02
N LEU A 34 -2.65 4.93 -7.68
CA LEU A 34 -2.86 3.48 -7.69
C LEU A 34 -3.26 3.07 -9.10
N GLN A 35 -2.62 2.05 -9.68
CA GLN A 35 -2.97 1.54 -11.01
C GLN A 35 -3.61 0.16 -10.89
N CYS A 36 -4.80 -0.01 -11.48
CA CYS A 36 -5.40 -1.32 -11.63
C CYS A 36 -4.55 -2.16 -12.60
N PRO A 37 -4.10 -3.37 -12.22
CA PRO A 37 -3.27 -4.20 -13.08
C PRO A 37 -4.02 -4.75 -14.30
N ASP A 38 -5.34 -4.92 -14.21
CA ASP A 38 -6.14 -5.54 -15.28
C ASP A 38 -6.61 -4.52 -16.33
N SER A 39 -7.12 -3.36 -15.89
CA SER A 39 -7.65 -2.32 -16.79
C SER A 39 -6.65 -1.21 -17.11
N GLY A 40 -5.56 -1.11 -16.35
CA GLY A 40 -4.60 -0.02 -16.45
C GLY A 40 -5.11 1.32 -15.88
N ARG A 41 -6.34 1.38 -15.38
CA ARG A 41 -6.95 2.60 -14.81
C ARG A 41 -6.14 3.12 -13.62
N ARG A 42 -5.88 4.42 -13.60
CA ARG A 42 -5.14 5.11 -12.54
C ARG A 42 -6.08 5.87 -11.62
N PHE A 43 -5.96 5.65 -10.32
CA PHE A 43 -6.66 6.35 -9.25
C PHE A 43 -5.69 7.31 -8.58
N PRO A 44 -5.88 8.64 -8.70
CA PRO A 44 -4.92 9.61 -8.17
C PRO A 44 -4.95 9.63 -6.63
N ILE A 45 -3.77 9.82 -6.05
CA ILE A 45 -3.57 10.13 -4.63
C ILE A 45 -3.14 11.59 -4.57
N SER A 46 -3.86 12.42 -3.81
CA SER A 46 -3.47 13.81 -3.54
C SER A 46 -3.67 14.14 -2.07
N LYS A 47 -2.73 14.88 -1.48
CA LYS A 47 -2.71 15.19 -0.04
C LYS A 47 -2.88 13.96 0.86
N GLY A 48 -2.30 12.83 0.44
CA GLY A 48 -2.39 11.56 1.16
C GLY A 48 -3.73 10.83 1.05
N VAL A 49 -4.70 11.35 0.26
CA VAL A 49 -6.03 10.75 0.12
C VAL A 49 -6.17 10.12 -1.28
N PRO A 50 -6.35 8.78 -1.38
CA PRO A 50 -6.64 8.13 -2.64
C PRO A 50 -8.08 8.42 -3.10
N ASN A 51 -8.27 8.75 -4.37
CA ASN A 51 -9.59 8.91 -4.98
C ASN A 51 -9.95 7.68 -5.84
N MET A 52 -10.89 6.88 -5.33
CA MET A 52 -11.36 5.64 -5.95
C MET A 52 -12.69 5.80 -6.72
N LEU A 53 -13.15 7.03 -6.96
CA LEU A 53 -14.39 7.26 -7.70
C LEU A 53 -14.25 6.85 -9.17
N LEU A 54 -15.25 6.11 -9.65
CA LEU A 54 -15.41 5.72 -11.05
C LEU A 54 -16.34 6.71 -11.74
N THR A 55 -16.13 6.94 -13.05
CA THR A 55 -17.12 7.65 -13.87
C THR A 55 -18.28 6.72 -14.25
N GLU A 56 -19.40 7.27 -14.72
CA GLU A 56 -20.57 6.47 -15.16
C GLU A 56 -20.21 5.45 -16.25
N ASP A 57 -19.30 5.81 -17.17
CA ASP A 57 -18.83 4.91 -18.23
C ASP A 57 -17.90 3.79 -17.72
N GLU A 58 -17.41 3.88 -16.47
CA GLU A 58 -16.46 2.94 -15.86
C GLU A 58 -17.10 1.98 -14.84
N ALA A 59 -18.36 2.21 -14.47
CA ALA A 59 -19.11 1.43 -13.48
C ALA A 59 -19.81 0.21 -14.12
#